data_AF-A0A239ASQ4-F1
#
_entry.id   AF-A0A239ASQ4-F1
#
_cell.length_a   1.000
_cell.length_b   1.000
_cell.length_c   1.000
_cell.angle_alpha   90.00
_cell.angle_beta   90.00
_cell.angle_gamma   90.00
#
_symmetry.space_group_name_H-M   'P 1'
#
loop_
_entity.id
_entity.type
_entity.pdbx_description
1 polymer ?
#
loop_
_entity_poly.entity_id
_entity_poly.type
_entity_poly.pdbx_seq_one_letter_code
_entity_poly.pdbx_strand_id
1 'polypeptide(L)'
;MTNDPYANAVADIAEVFMFEHWLRHSFVVEKDGKLFLEVSQDDLRDIYQQEEHLAPLVDMLQNAEISYEKCQATVCSFVGARYDGTKYGPDVVARALDSKAFKIEMYVFGVWLKGHQQYLDERRMSFAEWREMYAGWNSLDQVKEYRKKLMAGGGDPDQPSSRSVH
;
A
#
# COMPACT_ATOMS: atom_id res chain seq x y z
N MET A 1 -4.24 4.87 -19.69
CA MET A 1 -4.28 3.55 -19.04
C MET A 1 -3.54 2.58 -19.94
N THR A 2 -2.49 1.96 -19.44
CA THR A 2 -1.76 0.91 -20.15
C THR A 2 -2.67 -0.32 -20.24
N ASN A 3 -2.88 -0.85 -21.45
CA ASN A 3 -3.63 -2.10 -21.68
C ASN A 3 -2.82 -3.35 -21.23
N ASP A 4 -1.91 -3.20 -20.28
CA ASP A 4 -1.11 -4.28 -19.72
C ASP A 4 -1.75 -4.75 -18.40
N PRO A 5 -2.42 -5.92 -18.38
CA PRO A 5 -3.06 -6.45 -17.19
C PRO A 5 -2.10 -6.60 -16.01
N TYR A 6 -0.81 -6.83 -16.28
CA TYR A 6 0.18 -7.00 -15.24
C TYR A 6 0.57 -5.68 -14.57
N ALA A 7 0.82 -4.63 -15.36
CA ALA A 7 1.07 -3.29 -14.83
C ALA A 7 -0.13 -2.77 -14.02
N ASN A 8 -1.35 -3.06 -14.47
CA ASN A 8 -2.57 -2.72 -13.75
C ASN A 8 -2.70 -3.51 -12.44
N ALA A 9 -2.37 -4.82 -12.44
CA ALA A 9 -2.39 -5.62 -11.22
C ALA A 9 -1.39 -5.11 -10.18
N VAL A 10 -0.18 -4.73 -10.59
CA VAL A 10 0.81 -4.12 -9.68
C VAL A 10 0.27 -2.83 -9.05
N ALA A 11 -0.34 -1.95 -9.85
CA ALA A 11 -0.89 -0.69 -9.37
C ALA A 11 -2.07 -0.89 -8.41
N ASP A 12 -3.02 -1.75 -8.76
CA ASP A 12 -4.18 -2.06 -7.90
C ASP A 12 -3.76 -2.68 -6.57
N ILE A 13 -2.85 -3.65 -6.60
CA ILE A 13 -2.37 -4.30 -5.37
C ILE A 13 -1.65 -3.26 -4.51
N ALA A 14 -0.80 -2.42 -5.11
CA ALA A 14 -0.12 -1.35 -4.39
C ALA A 14 -1.11 -0.36 -3.72
N GLU A 15 -2.21 -0.04 -4.39
CA GLU A 15 -3.27 0.79 -3.81
C GLU A 15 -3.91 0.14 -2.58
N VAL A 16 -4.14 -1.18 -2.59
CA VAL A 16 -4.64 -1.90 -1.39
C VAL A 16 -3.67 -1.77 -0.22
N PHE A 17 -2.37 -1.92 -0.45
CA PHE A 17 -1.35 -1.75 0.60
C PHE A 17 -1.29 -0.29 1.10
N MET A 18 -1.44 0.68 0.20
CA MET A 18 -1.48 2.10 0.54
C MET A 18 -2.71 2.44 1.38
N PHE A 19 -3.88 1.89 1.00
CA PHE A 19 -5.13 2.06 1.73
C PHE A 19 -5.06 1.44 3.12
N GLU A 20 -4.49 0.24 3.25
CA GLU A 20 -4.28 -0.38 4.56
C GLU A 20 -3.35 0.45 5.47
N HIS A 21 -2.27 1.01 4.90
CA HIS A 21 -1.40 1.92 5.65
C HIS A 21 -2.15 3.18 6.10
N TRP A 22 -2.95 3.77 5.22
CA TRP A 22 -3.78 4.92 5.55
C TRP A 22 -4.78 4.61 6.66
N LEU A 23 -5.40 3.42 6.63
CA LEU A 23 -6.32 2.98 7.68
C LEU A 23 -5.60 2.92 9.03
N ARG A 24 -4.44 2.27 9.09
CA ARG A 24 -3.65 2.20 10.32
C ARG A 24 -3.24 3.59 10.80
N HIS A 25 -2.74 4.43 9.91
CA HIS A 25 -2.34 5.79 10.27
C HIS A 25 -3.49 6.60 10.85
N SER A 26 -4.70 6.42 10.31
CA SER A 26 -5.84 7.29 10.62
C SER A 26 -6.72 6.79 11.76
N PHE A 27 -6.81 5.47 11.98
CA PHE A 27 -7.85 4.85 12.82
C PHE A 27 -7.32 3.84 13.84
N VAL A 28 -6.01 3.70 14.01
CA VAL A 28 -5.45 2.91 15.12
C VAL A 28 -5.78 3.56 16.45
N VAL A 29 -6.26 2.76 17.39
CA VAL A 29 -6.42 3.13 18.81
C VAL A 29 -5.70 2.12 19.69
N GLU A 30 -5.14 2.57 20.80
CA GLU A 30 -4.52 1.70 21.81
C GLU A 30 -5.52 1.41 22.94
N LYS A 31 -5.69 0.13 23.27
CA LYS A 31 -6.51 -0.37 24.38
C LYS A 31 -5.74 -1.47 25.11
N ASP A 32 -5.52 -1.30 26.41
CA ASP A 32 -4.83 -2.29 27.25
C ASP A 32 -3.47 -2.76 26.68
N GLY A 33 -2.69 -1.84 26.09
CA GLY A 33 -1.39 -2.14 25.48
C GLY A 33 -1.46 -2.87 24.13
N LYS A 34 -2.64 -2.98 23.54
CA LYS A 34 -2.89 -3.58 22.23
C LYS A 34 -3.44 -2.55 21.25
N LEU A 35 -3.15 -2.74 19.97
CA LEU A 35 -3.63 -1.85 18.91
C LEU A 35 -4.87 -2.43 18.24
N PHE A 36 -5.87 -1.59 18.00
CA PHE A 36 -7.10 -1.93 17.31
C PHE A 36 -7.38 -0.94 16.18
N LEU A 37 -8.01 -1.39 15.10
CA LEU A 37 -8.53 -0.49 14.06
C LEU A 37 -9.98 -0.12 14.37
N GLU A 38 -10.26 1.16 14.61
CA GLU A 38 -11.61 1.63 14.92
C GLU A 38 -12.03 2.80 14.03
N VAL A 39 -12.83 2.48 13.01
CA VAL A 39 -13.43 3.47 12.11
C VAL A 39 -14.82 3.85 12.63
N SER A 40 -15.10 5.15 12.72
CA SER A 40 -16.42 5.65 13.13
C SER A 40 -17.48 5.38 12.05
N GLN A 41 -18.76 5.43 12.40
CA GLN A 41 -19.83 5.22 11.41
C GLN A 41 -19.85 6.30 10.31
N ASP A 42 -19.48 7.53 10.66
CA ASP A 42 -19.38 8.62 9.69
C ASP A 42 -18.20 8.39 8.74
N ASP A 43 -17.03 8.05 9.27
CA ASP A 43 -15.84 7.72 8.47
C ASP A 43 -16.09 6.48 7.57
N LEU A 44 -16.77 5.45 8.08
CA LEU A 44 -17.16 4.29 7.29
C LEU A 44 -18.05 4.69 6.12
N ARG A 45 -19.09 5.49 6.35
CA ARG A 45 -19.97 5.96 5.28
C ARG A 45 -19.17 6.69 4.20
N ASP A 46 -18.24 7.54 4.60
CA ASP A 46 -17.43 8.31 3.65
C ASP A 46 -16.49 7.39 2.85
N ILE A 47 -15.86 6.40 3.49
CA ILE A 47 -15.05 5.37 2.81
C ILE A 47 -15.90 4.59 1.80
N TYR A 48 -17.11 4.16 2.17
CA TYR A 48 -17.98 3.42 1.26
C TYR A 48 -18.45 4.26 0.07
N GLN A 49 -18.55 5.58 0.22
CA GLN A 49 -18.91 6.50 -0.86
C GLN A 49 -17.73 6.82 -1.79
N GLN A 50 -16.54 6.98 -1.22
CA GLN A 50 -15.37 7.46 -1.97
C GLN A 50 -14.49 6.33 -2.50
N GLU A 51 -14.41 5.23 -1.77
CA GLU A 51 -13.49 4.12 -2.00
C GLU A 51 -14.24 2.76 -1.96
N GLU A 52 -15.42 2.70 -2.60
CA GLU A 52 -16.31 1.52 -2.58
C GLU A 52 -15.59 0.19 -2.83
N HIS A 53 -14.66 0.18 -3.79
CA HIS A 53 -13.90 -0.99 -4.17
C HIS A 53 -12.89 -1.48 -3.12
N LEU A 54 -12.50 -0.62 -2.17
CA LEU A 54 -11.56 -0.89 -1.07
C LEU A 54 -12.27 -1.03 0.28
N ALA A 55 -13.48 -0.49 0.43
CA ALA A 55 -14.26 -0.49 1.66
C ALA A 55 -14.35 -1.88 2.36
N PRO A 56 -14.47 -3.02 1.65
CA PRO A 56 -14.52 -4.32 2.32
C PRO A 56 -13.24 -4.71 3.06
N LEU A 57 -12.09 -4.07 2.77
CA LEU A 57 -10.88 -4.25 3.57
C LEU A 57 -11.07 -3.69 4.99
N VAL A 58 -11.85 -2.63 5.15
CA VAL A 58 -12.16 -2.05 6.46
C VAL A 58 -12.96 -3.04 7.29
N ASP A 59 -13.96 -3.71 6.70
CA ASP A 59 -14.75 -4.72 7.41
C ASP A 59 -13.88 -5.87 7.96
N MET A 60 -12.80 -6.22 7.25
CA MET A 60 -11.87 -7.28 7.67
C MET A 60 -10.99 -6.88 8.86
N LEU A 61 -10.82 -5.58 9.09
CA LEU A 61 -9.94 -5.02 10.14
C LEU A 61 -10.71 -4.32 11.27
N GLN A 62 -11.96 -3.92 11.04
CA GLN A 62 -12.77 -3.15 11.99
C GLN A 62 -12.90 -3.88 13.33
N ASN A 63 -12.59 -3.16 14.41
CA ASN A 63 -12.58 -3.64 15.79
C ASN A 63 -11.67 -4.86 16.05
N ALA A 64 -10.78 -5.21 15.11
CA ALA A 64 -9.82 -6.29 15.28
C ALA A 64 -8.55 -5.77 15.94
N GLU A 65 -7.95 -6.60 16.81
CA GLU A 65 -6.57 -6.40 17.24
C GLU A 65 -5.66 -6.52 16.02
N ILE A 66 -4.80 -5.53 15.82
CA ILE A 66 -3.90 -5.47 14.67
C ILE A 66 -2.45 -5.70 15.09
N SER A 67 -1.80 -6.55 14.32
CA SER A 67 -0.35 -6.77 14.32
C SER A 67 0.15 -6.66 12.88
N TYR A 68 1.46 -6.58 12.71
CA TYR A 68 2.07 -6.64 11.39
C TYR A 68 1.62 -7.89 10.61
N GLU A 69 1.65 -9.08 11.23
CA GLU A 69 1.22 -10.30 10.54
C GLU A 69 -0.26 -10.28 10.18
N LYS A 70 -1.11 -9.75 11.09
CA LYS A 70 -2.55 -9.66 10.85
C LYS A 70 -2.86 -8.73 9.66
N CYS A 71 -2.22 -7.57 9.60
CA CYS A 71 -2.36 -6.63 8.50
C CYS A 71 -1.92 -7.25 7.17
N GLN A 72 -0.73 -7.85 7.14
CA GLN A 72 -0.21 -8.50 5.95
C GLN A 72 -1.14 -9.63 5.47
N ALA A 73 -1.58 -10.50 6.38
CA ALA A 73 -2.50 -11.59 6.05
C ALA A 73 -3.86 -11.08 5.53
N THR A 74 -4.36 -9.97 6.10
CA THR A 74 -5.64 -9.37 5.70
C THR A 74 -5.56 -8.77 4.30
N VAL A 75 -4.50 -8.01 3.98
CA VAL A 75 -4.27 -7.47 2.64
C VAL A 75 -4.13 -8.59 1.61
N CYS A 76 -3.32 -9.61 1.89
CA CYS A 76 -3.17 -10.75 0.98
C CYS A 76 -4.50 -11.50 0.78
N SER A 77 -5.29 -11.67 1.84
CA SER A 77 -6.62 -12.31 1.75
C SER A 77 -7.60 -11.48 0.92
N PHE A 78 -7.61 -10.16 1.09
CA PHE A 78 -8.42 -9.24 0.30
C PHE A 78 -8.04 -9.30 -1.18
N VAL A 79 -6.74 -9.19 -1.50
CA VAL A 79 -6.22 -9.27 -2.86
C VAL A 79 -6.56 -10.62 -3.49
N GLY A 80 -6.36 -11.73 -2.79
CA GLY A 80 -6.72 -13.06 -3.27
C GLY A 80 -8.22 -13.19 -3.57
N ALA A 81 -9.08 -12.72 -2.66
CA ALA A 81 -10.54 -12.83 -2.81
C ALA A 81 -11.14 -11.92 -3.88
N ARG A 82 -10.54 -10.75 -4.13
CA ARG A 82 -11.10 -9.73 -5.03
C ARG A 82 -10.43 -9.67 -6.38
N TYR A 83 -9.15 -10.00 -6.46
CA TYR A 83 -8.36 -9.79 -7.66
C TYR A 83 -8.00 -11.10 -8.35
N ASP A 84 -7.60 -12.14 -7.61
CA ASP A 84 -7.16 -13.41 -8.19
C ASP A 84 -8.34 -14.23 -8.71
N GLY A 85 -8.32 -14.58 -10.01
CA GLY A 85 -9.41 -15.27 -10.70
C GLY A 85 -10.73 -14.49 -10.83
N THR A 86 -10.83 -13.30 -10.23
CA THR A 86 -12.05 -12.46 -10.25
C THR A 86 -11.86 -11.23 -11.13
N LYS A 87 -10.89 -10.35 -10.80
CA LYS A 87 -10.55 -9.17 -11.61
C LYS A 87 -9.52 -9.51 -12.68
N TYR A 88 -8.55 -10.35 -12.33
CA TYR A 88 -7.46 -10.75 -13.19
C TYR A 88 -7.53 -12.24 -13.52
N GLY A 89 -6.99 -12.62 -14.66
CA GLY A 89 -6.85 -14.03 -15.03
C GLY A 89 -5.91 -14.78 -14.07
N PRO A 90 -5.91 -16.12 -14.15
CA PRO A 90 -5.05 -16.96 -13.32
C PRO A 90 -3.58 -16.53 -13.37
N ASP A 91 -2.87 -16.68 -12.25
CA ASP A 91 -1.44 -16.39 -12.05
C ASP A 91 -1.02 -14.90 -12.18
N VAL A 92 -1.89 -14.00 -12.63
CA VAL A 92 -1.54 -12.57 -12.80
C VAL A 92 -1.23 -11.92 -11.45
N VAL A 93 -2.04 -12.17 -10.43
CA VAL A 93 -1.87 -11.60 -9.09
C VAL A 93 -0.61 -12.12 -8.42
N ALA A 94 -0.38 -13.44 -8.43
CA ALA A 94 0.83 -14.04 -7.88
C ALA A 94 2.09 -13.47 -8.55
N ARG A 95 2.11 -13.40 -9.88
CA ARG A 95 3.23 -12.80 -10.62
C ARG A 95 3.42 -11.32 -10.30
N ALA A 96 2.33 -10.57 -10.11
CA ALA A 96 2.41 -9.16 -9.75
C ALA A 96 3.04 -8.97 -8.36
N LEU A 97 2.61 -9.74 -7.35
CA LEU A 97 3.18 -9.72 -5.99
C LEU A 97 4.67 -10.10 -5.98
N ASP A 98 5.07 -11.10 -6.76
CA ASP A 98 6.48 -11.53 -6.87
C ASP A 98 7.35 -10.59 -7.71
N SER A 99 6.72 -9.61 -8.38
CA SER A 99 7.41 -8.79 -9.35
C SER A 99 8.40 -7.81 -8.73
N LYS A 100 9.48 -7.56 -9.48
CA LYS A 100 10.39 -6.45 -9.20
C LYS A 100 9.67 -5.09 -9.18
N ALA A 101 8.69 -4.91 -10.07
CA ALA A 101 7.92 -3.67 -10.15
C ALA A 101 7.15 -3.40 -8.85
N PHE A 102 6.46 -4.41 -8.31
CA PHE A 102 5.73 -4.32 -7.05
C PHE A 102 6.67 -4.10 -5.87
N LYS A 103 7.78 -4.84 -5.77
CA LYS A 103 8.79 -4.64 -4.72
C LYS A 103 9.34 -3.21 -4.72
N ILE A 104 9.64 -2.66 -5.90
CA ILE A 104 10.08 -1.26 -6.02
C ILE A 104 8.97 -0.29 -5.63
N GLU A 105 7.72 -0.55 -6.02
CA GLU A 105 6.59 0.28 -5.62
C GLU A 105 6.43 0.35 -4.10
N MET A 106 6.45 -0.81 -3.42
CA MET A 106 6.35 -0.89 -1.96
C MET A 106 7.54 -0.21 -1.26
N TYR A 107 8.75 -0.41 -1.78
CA TYR A 107 9.94 0.26 -1.26
C TYR A 107 9.81 1.79 -1.38
N VAL A 108 9.45 2.29 -2.57
CA VAL A 108 9.33 3.73 -2.84
C VAL A 108 8.21 4.35 -2.00
N PHE A 109 7.09 3.64 -1.84
CA PHE A 109 6.03 4.05 -0.92
C PHE A 109 6.52 4.12 0.53
N GLY A 110 7.30 3.14 0.99
CA GLY A 110 7.94 3.16 2.31
C GLY A 110 8.92 4.32 2.50
N VAL A 111 9.67 4.69 1.45
CA VAL A 111 10.53 5.89 1.47
C VAL A 111 9.68 7.16 1.60
N TRP A 112 8.59 7.25 0.85
CA TRP A 112 7.67 8.38 0.93
C TRP A 112 7.06 8.52 2.34
N LEU A 113 6.56 7.44 2.93
CA LEU A 113 5.99 7.44 4.28
C LEU A 113 6.99 7.98 5.31
N LYS A 114 8.23 7.46 5.31
CA LYS A 114 9.27 7.89 6.25
C LYS A 114 9.65 9.36 6.04
N GLY A 115 9.73 9.81 4.79
CA GLY A 115 10.10 11.18 4.45
C GLY A 115 9.03 12.22 4.74
N HIS A 116 7.76 11.81 4.82
CA HIS A 116 6.61 12.72 4.98
C HIS A 116 5.86 12.52 6.30
N GLN A 117 6.34 11.65 7.19
CA GLN A 117 5.65 11.29 8.45
C GLN A 117 5.19 12.51 9.25
N GLN A 118 6.06 13.50 9.43
CA GLN A 118 5.71 14.71 10.19
C GLN A 118 4.48 15.42 9.61
N TYR A 119 4.38 15.54 8.28
CA TYR A 119 3.24 16.15 7.62
C TYR A 119 1.98 15.25 7.70
N LEU A 120 2.17 13.93 7.63
CA LEU A 120 1.08 12.97 7.82
C LEU A 120 0.51 13.01 9.25
N ASP A 121 1.32 13.38 10.24
CA ASP A 121 0.94 13.49 11.66
C ASP A 121 0.27 14.83 12.00
N GLU A 122 0.40 15.87 11.17
CA GLU A 122 -0.15 17.22 11.44
C GLU A 122 -1.69 17.23 11.49
N ARG A 123 -2.33 16.42 10.64
CA ARG A 123 -3.78 16.27 10.61
C ARG A 123 -4.18 14.95 9.98
N ARG A 124 -5.39 14.48 10.31
CA ARG A 124 -6.03 13.40 9.57
C ARG A 124 -6.32 13.89 8.14
N MET A 125 -5.80 13.14 7.17
CA MET A 125 -6.05 13.34 5.74
C MET A 125 -6.91 12.20 5.20
N SER A 126 -7.73 12.50 4.20
CA SER A 126 -8.45 11.50 3.41
C SER A 126 -7.49 10.62 2.61
N PHE A 127 -7.97 9.46 2.19
CA PHE A 127 -7.18 8.58 1.32
C PHE A 127 -6.89 9.21 -0.05
N ALA A 128 -7.83 10.01 -0.57
CA ALA A 128 -7.64 10.78 -1.80
C ALA A 128 -6.45 11.76 -1.69
N GLU A 129 -6.33 12.48 -0.58
CA GLU A 129 -5.19 13.38 -0.33
C GLU A 129 -3.87 12.60 -0.24
N TRP A 130 -3.86 11.43 0.41
CA TRP A 130 -2.68 10.56 0.43
C TRP A 130 -2.24 10.16 -0.98
N ARG A 131 -3.20 9.71 -1.82
CA ARG A 131 -2.93 9.35 -3.22
C ARG A 131 -2.41 10.53 -4.02
N GLU A 132 -3.01 11.71 -3.87
CA GLU A 132 -2.58 12.93 -4.55
C GLU A 132 -1.15 13.32 -4.16
N MET A 133 -0.84 13.34 -2.86
CA MET A 133 0.49 13.66 -2.37
C MET A 133 1.55 12.66 -2.86
N TYR A 134 1.25 11.37 -2.78
CA TYR A 134 2.16 10.32 -3.24
C TYR A 134 2.39 10.42 -4.75
N ALA A 135 1.33 10.63 -5.54
CA ALA A 135 1.43 10.83 -6.98
C ALA A 135 2.23 12.10 -7.33
N GLY A 136 1.96 13.21 -6.64
CA GLY A 136 2.66 14.48 -6.78
C GLY A 136 4.15 14.33 -6.50
N TRP A 137 4.51 13.67 -5.40
CA TRP A 137 5.91 13.38 -5.07
C TRP A 137 6.57 12.45 -6.10
N ASN A 138 5.88 11.38 -6.53
CA ASN A 138 6.39 10.48 -7.59
C ASN A 138 6.56 11.18 -8.94
N SER A 139 5.85 12.27 -9.17
CA SER A 139 5.96 13.04 -10.41
C SER A 139 7.23 13.89 -10.50
N LEU A 140 7.94 14.10 -9.39
CA LEU A 140 9.19 14.87 -9.36
C LEU A 140 10.29 14.16 -10.14
N ASP A 141 11.05 14.91 -10.95
CA ASP A 141 12.09 14.34 -11.82
C ASP A 141 13.14 13.55 -11.04
N GLN A 142 13.55 14.04 -9.86
CA GLN A 142 14.48 13.32 -8.99
C GLN A 142 13.95 11.93 -8.58
N VAL A 143 12.65 11.81 -8.31
CA VAL A 143 12.00 10.55 -7.90
C VAL A 143 11.86 9.63 -9.11
N LYS A 144 11.45 10.16 -10.27
CA LYS A 144 11.42 9.40 -11.53
C LYS A 144 12.79 8.83 -11.88
N GLU A 145 13.85 9.63 -11.79
CA GLU A 145 15.22 9.18 -12.06
C GLU A 145 15.70 8.15 -11.03
N TYR A 146 15.35 8.33 -9.76
CA TYR A 146 15.65 7.35 -8.72
C TYR A 146 14.96 6.00 -9.00
N ARG A 147 13.67 6.02 -9.35
CA ARG A 147 12.90 4.83 -9.71
C ARG A 147 13.46 4.13 -10.95
N LYS A 148 13.88 4.89 -11.98
CA LYS A 148 14.56 4.33 -13.16
C LYS A 148 15.84 3.58 -12.78
N LYS A 149 16.64 4.13 -11.84
CA LYS A 149 17.85 3.47 -11.34
C LYS A 149 17.53 2.18 -10.58
N LEU A 150 16.49 2.17 -9.74
CA LEU A 150 16.03 0.96 -9.05
C LEU A 150 15.57 -0.12 -10.06
N MET A 151 14.83 0.30 -11.09
CA MET A 151 14.37 -0.60 -12.16
C MET A 151 15.54 -1.15 -13.00
N ALA A 152 16.60 -0.38 -13.21
CA ALA A 152 17.80 -0.82 -13.91
C ALA A 152 18.74 -1.68 -13.03
N GLY A 153 18.79 -1.42 -11.72
CA GLY A 153 19.66 -2.15 -10.79
C GLY A 153 19.15 -3.57 -10.53
N GLY A 154 20.01 -4.58 -10.60
CA GLY A 154 19.61 -6.00 -10.46
C GLY A 154 19.34 -6.49 -9.03
N GLY A 155 19.50 -5.64 -8.00
CA GLY A 155 19.37 -6.02 -6.59
C GLY A 155 17.99 -5.73 -6.01
N ASP A 156 17.62 -6.49 -4.98
CA ASP A 156 16.48 -6.18 -4.11
C ASP A 156 16.74 -4.85 -3.39
N PRO A 157 15.85 -3.84 -3.47
CA PRO A 157 16.06 -2.56 -2.80
C PRO A 157 16.17 -2.67 -1.27
N ASP A 158 15.69 -3.77 -0.68
CA ASP A 158 15.84 -4.06 0.76
C ASP A 158 17.13 -4.83 1.12
N GLN A 159 17.95 -5.22 0.14
CA GLN A 159 19.27 -5.78 0.42
C GLN A 159 20.35 -4.68 0.34
N PRO A 160 21.11 -4.40 1.42
CA PRO A 160 22.34 -3.65 1.28
C PRO A 160 23.24 -4.41 0.31
N SER A 161 23.78 -3.74 -0.71
CA SER A 161 24.80 -4.31 -1.57
C SER A 161 25.97 -4.74 -0.70
N SER A 162 26.05 -6.03 -0.38
CA SER A 162 27.17 -6.59 0.35
C SER A 162 28.38 -6.53 -0.57
N ARG A 163 29.10 -5.40 -0.56
CA ARG A 163 30.45 -5.33 -1.09
C ARG A 163 31.33 -6.02 -0.06
N SER A 164 31.52 -7.33 -0.23
CA SER A 164 32.69 -7.99 0.33
C SER A 164 33.92 -7.27 -0.20
N VAL A 165 34.61 -6.56 0.68
CA VAL A 165 35.96 -6.06 0.45
C VAL A 165 36.87 -7.28 0.58
N HIS A 166 37.54 -7.65 -0.51
CA HIS A 166 38.72 -8.52 -0.48
C HIS A 166 39.96 -7.68 -0.64
#